data_AF-A0A9W8NLI6-F1
#
_entry.id   AF-A0A9W8NLI6-F1
#
_cell.length_a   1.000
_cell.length_b   1.000
_cell.length_c   1.000
_cell.angle_alpha   90.00
_cell.angle_beta   90.00
_cell.angle_gamma   90.00
#
_symmetry.space_group_name_H-M   'P 1'
#
loop_
_entity.id
_entity.type
_entity.pdbx_description
1 polymer ?
#
loop_
_entity_poly.entity_id
_entity_poly.type
_entity_poly.pdbx_seq_one_letter_code
_entity_poly.pdbx_strand_id
1 'polypeptide(L)'
;MRFSLLSQSLYSATLAVALPGLNRAAEDGFVGFERQSRLALAPLLPIDGMDHKLVPFEEAKEIFANVPKADSDPATYNDSASSVESAFAEDVFTTQAAAASCTNPNIRFEWDDYSTSDRQALMSAFKCLMNKPASGAFTASKSRWEDFARLHQLYTPNVHQNGKFLPWHRYFIWTFEQVLRDECGFDRAFFWFDETKHAGAFSASDLFSSQYLGSLGGSSHCVTDGAFAGLTLNVGPGTGNTAHCLSRHGDASDTAQCNTNYVNSCLSNARYADFERCFELGPHGYGHNGIGGVMADVYASPGEPFFWFHHTFVDRAWRIWELADTATRYSSIDGTDINGNALTLDTVIYMGGIRPDVTIRQIINTLSGDALCYRYNY
;
A
#
# COMPACT_ATOMS: atom_id res chain seq x y z
N MET A 1 -42.38 26.91 -48.11
CA MET A 1 -41.90 25.51 -48.23
C MET A 1 -40.45 25.53 -48.68
N ARG A 2 -39.67 24.53 -48.26
CA ARG A 2 -38.22 24.58 -47.97
C ARG A 2 -37.28 24.43 -49.19
N PHE A 3 -36.12 25.11 -49.05
CA PHE A 3 -34.77 24.91 -49.61
C PHE A 3 -34.28 23.44 -49.51
N SER A 4 -33.18 22.92 -50.08
CA SER A 4 -32.08 23.23 -51.05
C SER A 4 -31.03 22.11 -50.78
N LEU A 5 -30.13 21.67 -51.67
CA LEU A 5 -28.74 22.18 -51.78
C LEU A 5 -27.89 21.28 -52.68
N LEU A 6 -26.90 21.93 -53.30
CA LEU A 6 -25.86 21.42 -54.20
C LEU A 6 -24.79 20.55 -53.53
N SER A 7 -24.10 19.75 -54.34
CA SER A 7 -22.72 19.29 -54.12
C SER A 7 -21.87 19.59 -55.37
N GLN A 8 -20.61 20.00 -55.15
CA GLN A 8 -19.56 20.07 -56.18
C GLN A 8 -18.31 19.34 -55.69
N SER A 9 -17.62 18.73 -56.65
CA SER A 9 -16.53 17.77 -56.53
C SER A 9 -15.14 18.41 -56.45
N LEU A 10 -14.25 17.73 -55.74
CA LEU A 10 -12.80 17.95 -55.64
C LEU A 10 -12.05 17.38 -56.86
N TYR A 11 -10.96 18.04 -57.26
CA TYR A 11 -9.77 17.37 -57.81
C TYR A 11 -8.50 18.10 -57.37
N SER A 12 -7.53 17.30 -56.92
CA SER A 12 -6.26 17.69 -56.30
C SER A 12 -5.19 18.11 -57.31
N ALA A 13 -4.28 18.98 -56.89
CA ALA A 13 -2.91 19.04 -57.40
C ALA A 13 -1.96 19.48 -56.28
N THR A 14 -0.95 18.65 -56.03
CA THR A 14 0.09 18.80 -55.01
C THR A 14 1.24 19.66 -55.55
N LEU A 15 1.73 20.63 -54.79
CA LEU A 15 2.98 21.34 -55.05
C LEU A 15 3.85 21.33 -53.80
N ALA A 16 5.06 20.80 -53.92
CA ALA A 16 6.08 20.81 -52.88
C ALA A 16 6.86 22.13 -52.92
N VAL A 17 7.04 22.76 -51.75
CA VAL A 17 8.03 23.82 -51.52
C VAL A 17 8.68 23.57 -50.17
N ALA A 18 10.01 23.46 -50.17
CA ALA A 18 10.86 23.42 -49.00
C ALA A 18 11.23 24.85 -48.56
N LEU A 19 11.25 25.12 -47.25
CA LEU A 19 11.93 26.27 -46.65
C LEU A 19 12.60 25.90 -45.31
N PRO A 20 13.66 26.63 -44.91
CA PRO A 20 14.63 26.25 -43.89
C PRO A 20 14.29 26.78 -42.48
N GLY A 21 14.95 26.22 -41.48
CA GLY A 21 14.63 26.41 -40.05
C GLY A 21 14.92 27.80 -39.45
N LEU A 22 14.32 28.03 -38.29
CA LEU A 22 14.97 28.50 -37.05
C LEU A 22 13.94 28.67 -35.92
N ASN A 23 14.32 28.16 -34.74
CA ASN A 23 13.88 28.48 -33.38
C ASN A 23 12.46 28.13 -32.93
N ARG A 24 12.37 27.08 -32.09
CA ARG A 24 11.57 27.16 -30.87
C ARG A 24 12.20 26.34 -29.73
N ALA A 25 12.37 27.02 -28.60
CA ALA A 25 12.74 26.47 -27.32
C ALA A 25 11.56 25.72 -26.69
N ALA A 26 11.92 24.74 -25.85
CA ALA A 26 11.19 24.21 -24.70
C ALA A 26 9.67 23.99 -24.86
N GLU A 27 9.31 22.77 -25.21
CA GLU A 27 8.21 21.97 -24.63
C GLU A 27 8.21 20.60 -25.32
N ASP A 28 7.66 19.59 -24.64
CA ASP A 28 7.50 18.18 -25.04
C ASP A 28 8.66 17.22 -24.74
N GLY A 29 8.48 16.50 -23.64
CA GLY A 29 9.26 15.31 -23.29
C GLY A 29 8.53 14.41 -22.32
N PHE A 30 7.29 13.98 -22.63
CA PHE A 30 6.76 12.63 -22.32
C PHE A 30 5.34 12.44 -22.89
N VAL A 31 5.21 12.39 -24.22
CA VAL A 31 4.03 11.80 -24.87
C VAL A 31 4.54 10.89 -25.97
N GLY A 32 4.45 9.58 -25.76
CA GLY A 32 4.83 8.61 -26.78
C GLY A 32 5.32 7.28 -26.22
N PHE A 33 4.48 6.58 -25.47
CA PHE A 33 4.49 5.13 -25.55
C PHE A 33 3.11 4.67 -25.97
N GLU A 34 3.12 3.95 -27.09
CA GLU A 34 1.97 3.44 -27.81
C GLU A 34 0.97 2.73 -26.90
N ARG A 35 -0.32 2.84 -27.27
CA ARG A 35 -1.35 1.86 -26.94
C ARG A 35 -0.90 0.46 -27.40
N GLN A 36 -0.07 -0.21 -26.62
CA GLN A 36 0.07 -1.65 -26.69
C GLN A 36 -0.78 -2.26 -25.58
N SER A 37 -1.98 -2.61 -26.00
CA SER A 37 -2.80 -3.68 -25.46
C SER A 37 -1.96 -4.86 -24.95
N ARG A 38 -1.86 -5.02 -23.64
CA ARG A 38 -1.97 -6.31 -22.95
C ARG A 38 -2.62 -6.10 -21.58
N LEU A 39 -3.92 -6.35 -21.54
CA LEU A 39 -4.58 -6.95 -20.38
C LEU A 39 -3.84 -8.26 -20.09
N ALA A 40 -2.77 -8.18 -19.31
CA ALA A 40 -2.24 -9.32 -18.60
C ALA A 40 -2.49 -9.00 -17.12
N LEU A 41 -3.73 -9.22 -16.66
CA LEU A 41 -3.86 -9.59 -15.26
C LEU A 41 -2.96 -10.82 -15.09
N ALA A 42 -2.03 -10.78 -14.14
CA ALA A 42 -1.31 -11.97 -13.72
C ALA A 42 -2.32 -13.11 -13.51
N PRO A 43 -1.96 -14.36 -13.81
CA PRO A 43 -2.90 -15.47 -13.76
C PRO A 43 -3.60 -15.50 -12.40
N LEU A 44 -4.92 -15.29 -12.43
CA LEU A 44 -5.77 -15.41 -11.25
C LEU A 44 -5.62 -16.82 -10.72
N LEU A 45 -4.99 -16.95 -9.55
CA LEU A 45 -4.84 -18.23 -8.87
C LEU A 45 -6.21 -18.70 -8.37
N PRO A 46 -6.43 -20.03 -8.26
CA PRO A 46 -7.66 -20.55 -7.69
C PRO A 46 -7.89 -19.95 -6.30
N ILE A 47 -9.09 -19.43 -6.12
CA ILE A 47 -9.50 -18.71 -4.92
C ILE A 47 -10.15 -19.72 -3.98
N ASP A 48 -9.49 -20.03 -2.87
CA ASP A 48 -10.05 -20.82 -1.76
C ASP A 48 -10.30 -19.88 -0.57
N GLY A 49 -11.37 -20.09 0.20
CA GLY A 49 -11.73 -19.20 1.31
C GLY A 49 -10.55 -18.98 2.25
N MET A 50 -10.09 -17.73 2.36
CA MET A 50 -8.95 -17.34 3.20
C MET A 50 -9.46 -16.45 4.31
N ASP A 51 -9.14 -16.83 5.54
CA ASP A 51 -9.38 -16.04 6.75
C ASP A 51 -8.05 -15.49 7.28
N HIS A 52 -8.12 -14.39 8.02
CA HIS A 52 -6.98 -13.88 8.78
C HIS A 52 -6.61 -14.94 9.83
N LYS A 53 -5.50 -15.63 9.62
CA LYS A 53 -4.99 -16.59 10.60
C LYS A 53 -4.41 -15.83 11.78
N LEU A 54 -4.95 -16.09 12.97
CA LEU A 54 -4.51 -15.47 14.21
C LEU A 54 -3.64 -16.44 15.00
N VAL A 55 -2.47 -15.97 15.41
CA VAL A 55 -1.63 -16.63 16.42
C VAL A 55 -1.61 -15.74 17.66
N PRO A 56 -2.21 -16.15 18.79
CA PRO A 56 -2.16 -15.38 20.04
C PRO A 56 -0.73 -15.13 20.50
N PHE A 57 -0.49 -13.99 21.16
CA PHE A 57 0.87 -13.61 21.56
C PHE A 57 1.58 -14.68 22.41
N GLU A 58 0.88 -15.33 23.33
CA GLU A 58 1.49 -16.39 24.15
C GLU A 58 1.90 -17.63 23.32
N GLU A 59 1.13 -17.98 22.30
CA GLU A 59 1.48 -19.06 21.36
C GLU A 59 2.62 -18.63 20.43
N ALA A 60 2.61 -17.36 19.97
CA ALA A 60 3.66 -16.80 19.14
C ALA A 60 5.03 -16.86 19.85
N LYS A 61 5.07 -16.63 21.18
CA LYS A 61 6.30 -16.78 21.96
C LYS A 61 6.88 -18.18 21.86
N GLU A 62 6.04 -19.22 21.80
CA GLU A 62 6.48 -20.61 21.68
C GLU A 62 6.88 -20.94 20.24
N ILE A 63 6.04 -20.59 19.26
CA ILE A 63 6.30 -20.84 17.83
C ILE A 63 7.60 -20.18 17.38
N PHE A 64 7.85 -18.95 17.85
CA PHE A 64 9.03 -18.17 17.48
C PHE A 64 10.13 -18.19 18.54
N ALA A 65 10.05 -19.07 19.56
CA ALA A 65 11.05 -19.17 20.64
C ALA A 65 12.46 -19.49 20.13
N ASN A 66 12.54 -20.38 19.14
CA ASN A 66 13.79 -20.90 18.59
C ASN A 66 14.20 -20.20 17.29
N VAL A 67 13.45 -19.18 16.87
CA VAL A 67 13.83 -18.37 15.72
C VAL A 67 14.99 -17.46 16.14
N PRO A 68 16.07 -17.37 15.34
CA PRO A 68 17.18 -16.47 15.64
C PRO A 68 16.67 -15.04 15.82
N LYS A 69 17.08 -14.39 16.90
CA LYS A 69 16.73 -13.00 17.19
C LYS A 69 17.86 -12.04 16.81
N ALA A 70 17.52 -10.84 16.38
CA ALA A 70 18.46 -9.75 16.18
C ALA A 70 18.89 -9.19 17.56
N ASP A 71 20.19 -8.96 17.72
CA ASP A 71 20.81 -8.53 18.99
C ASP A 71 20.58 -7.03 19.32
N SER A 72 19.87 -6.29 18.48
CA SER A 72 19.64 -4.85 18.61
C SER A 72 18.25 -4.52 19.17
N ASP A 73 18.18 -3.69 20.21
CA ASP A 73 16.93 -3.16 20.77
C ASP A 73 16.26 -2.17 19.81
N PRO A 74 15.07 -2.47 19.24
CA PRO A 74 14.35 -1.58 18.33
C PRO A 74 14.01 -0.21 18.94
N ALA A 75 13.90 -0.12 20.27
CA ALA A 75 13.55 1.11 20.98
C ALA A 75 14.66 2.17 20.99
N THR A 76 15.87 1.83 20.53
CA THR A 76 17.03 2.74 20.50
C THR A 76 17.31 3.33 19.11
N TYR A 77 16.50 3.01 18.09
CA TYR A 77 16.74 3.47 16.73
C TYR A 77 16.28 4.91 16.51
N ASN A 78 17.25 5.84 16.40
CA ASN A 78 17.02 7.22 16.02
C ASN A 78 17.38 7.41 14.53
N ASP A 79 16.40 7.75 13.69
CA ASP A 79 16.55 8.01 12.24
C ASP A 79 17.24 9.35 11.91
N SER A 80 18.17 9.78 12.77
CA SER A 80 19.11 10.82 12.40
C SER A 80 20.11 10.18 11.45
N ALA A 81 19.83 10.28 10.14
CA ALA A 81 20.78 9.98 9.07
C ALA A 81 22.13 10.65 9.39
N SER A 82 23.06 9.87 9.91
CA SER A 82 24.44 10.31 10.11
C SER A 82 25.17 10.09 8.80
N SER A 83 25.76 11.17 8.29
CA SER A 83 26.61 11.20 7.11
C SER A 83 27.78 10.25 7.28
N VAL A 84 27.74 9.09 6.63
CA VAL A 84 28.91 8.21 6.51
C VAL A 84 29.75 8.71 5.33
N GLU A 85 30.73 9.55 5.65
CA GLU A 85 31.86 9.82 4.75
C GLU A 85 32.83 8.62 4.75
N SER A 86 33.09 8.12 3.54
CA SER A 86 34.35 7.60 3.03
C SER A 86 35.12 6.51 3.80
N ALA A 87 35.12 5.30 3.23
CA ALA A 87 36.35 4.55 2.97
C ALA A 87 36.14 3.57 1.79
N PHE A 88 36.52 4.00 0.57
CA PHE A 88 36.64 3.09 -0.57
C PHE A 88 38.10 2.67 -0.72
N ALA A 89 38.36 1.36 -0.58
CA ALA A 89 39.53 0.71 -1.16
C ALA A 89 39.06 -0.07 -2.39
N GLU A 90 39.85 0.05 -3.46
CA GLU A 90 39.62 -0.51 -4.79
C GLU A 90 39.35 -2.02 -4.76
N ASP A 91 38.25 -2.46 -5.36
CA ASP A 91 38.29 -3.66 -6.20
C ASP A 91 37.23 -3.60 -7.31
N VAL A 92 37.63 -4.08 -8.48
CA VAL A 92 36.99 -3.87 -9.78
C VAL A 92 35.97 -4.98 -10.03
N PHE A 93 34.67 -4.67 -9.98
CA PHE A 93 33.64 -5.41 -10.74
C PHE A 93 32.52 -4.47 -11.21
N THR A 94 32.44 -4.35 -12.53
CA THR A 94 31.31 -3.95 -13.40
C THR A 94 30.16 -3.15 -12.78
N THR A 95 30.07 -1.91 -13.24
CA THR A 95 29.03 -0.90 -13.00
C THR A 95 27.59 -1.42 -13.20
N GLN A 96 26.94 -1.79 -12.09
CA GLN A 96 25.49 -1.68 -11.96
C GLN A 96 25.23 -0.29 -11.38
N ALA A 97 24.47 0.55 -12.08
CA ALA A 97 24.11 1.88 -11.58
C ALA A 97 23.54 1.70 -10.17
N ALA A 98 24.21 2.27 -9.17
CA ALA A 98 23.64 2.38 -7.83
C ALA A 98 22.30 3.11 -8.00
N ALA A 99 21.20 2.49 -7.59
CA ALA A 99 19.90 3.15 -7.55
C ALA A 99 20.11 4.51 -6.87
N ALA A 100 19.68 5.60 -7.50
CA ALA A 100 19.95 6.93 -6.98
C ALA A 100 19.35 7.02 -5.57
N SER A 101 20.15 7.36 -4.57
CA SER A 101 19.66 7.48 -3.19
C SER A 101 18.63 8.61 -3.12
N CYS A 102 17.46 8.34 -2.53
CA CYS A 102 16.42 9.34 -2.28
C CYS A 102 17.00 10.48 -1.40
N THR A 103 17.23 11.65 -2.00
CA THR A 103 17.87 12.79 -1.31
C THR A 103 16.92 13.64 -0.49
N ASN A 104 15.61 13.56 -0.76
CA ASN A 104 14.58 14.32 -0.05
C ASN A 104 13.33 13.45 0.19
N PRO A 105 13.37 12.53 1.16
CA PRO A 105 12.26 11.63 1.43
C PRO A 105 11.06 12.40 1.98
N ASN A 106 9.87 12.07 1.47
CA ASN A 106 8.62 12.46 2.13
C ASN A 106 8.54 11.82 3.51
N ILE A 107 8.10 12.57 4.51
CA ILE A 107 7.86 12.04 5.86
C ILE A 107 6.41 11.64 5.95
N ARG A 108 6.13 10.41 6.41
CA ARG A 108 4.81 9.96 6.82
C ARG A 108 4.62 10.27 8.29
N PHE A 109 3.55 10.97 8.65
CA PHE A 109 3.30 11.42 10.02
C PHE A 109 2.33 10.52 10.76
N GLU A 110 2.65 10.26 12.02
CA GLU A 110 1.76 9.58 12.96
C GLU A 110 0.48 10.39 13.11
N TRP A 111 -0.66 9.70 13.22
CA TRP A 111 -1.96 10.31 13.22
C TRP A 111 -2.11 11.40 14.29
N ASP A 112 -1.63 11.18 15.52
CA ASP A 112 -1.75 12.18 16.60
C ASP A 112 -0.95 13.46 16.32
N ASP A 113 0.14 13.36 15.56
CA ASP A 113 0.97 14.48 15.12
C ASP A 113 0.50 15.09 13.79
N TYR A 114 -0.44 14.43 13.10
CA TYR A 114 -0.94 14.86 11.80
C TYR A 114 -1.92 16.02 11.97
N SER A 115 -1.60 17.19 11.41
CA SER A 115 -2.35 18.42 11.68
C SER A 115 -3.82 18.31 11.27
N THR A 116 -4.72 19.04 11.93
CA THR A 116 -6.16 19.01 11.59
C THR A 116 -6.42 19.34 10.12
N SER A 117 -5.67 20.28 9.53
CA SER A 117 -5.80 20.62 8.10
C SER A 117 -5.39 19.45 7.20
N ASP A 118 -4.36 18.69 7.58
CA ASP A 118 -3.88 17.57 6.78
C ASP A 118 -4.79 16.35 6.91
N ARG A 119 -5.32 16.11 8.12
CA ARG A 119 -6.38 15.10 8.35
C ARG A 119 -7.62 15.40 7.51
N GLN A 120 -8.05 16.67 7.44
CA GLN A 120 -9.17 17.09 6.60
C GLN A 120 -8.88 16.91 5.11
N ALA A 121 -7.69 17.32 4.65
CA ALA A 121 -7.26 17.13 3.26
C ALA A 121 -7.25 15.65 2.87
N LEU A 122 -6.80 14.78 3.79
CA LEU A 122 -6.83 13.34 3.60
C LEU A 122 -8.26 12.79 3.43
N MET A 123 -9.18 13.16 4.33
CA MET A 123 -10.59 12.75 4.22
C MET A 123 -11.23 13.24 2.91
N SER A 124 -10.88 14.44 2.46
CA SER A 124 -11.31 14.95 1.15
C SER A 124 -10.74 14.13 -0.01
N ALA A 125 -9.48 13.73 0.04
CA ALA A 125 -8.85 12.90 -0.98
C ALA A 125 -9.46 11.47 -1.03
N PHE A 126 -9.78 10.87 0.12
CA PHE A 126 -10.47 9.58 0.19
C PHE A 126 -11.87 9.67 -0.44
N LYS A 127 -12.66 10.68 -0.04
CA LYS A 127 -13.97 10.96 -0.66
C LYS A 127 -13.87 11.21 -2.16
N CYS A 128 -12.79 11.82 -2.63
CA CYS A 128 -12.55 12.02 -4.05
C CYS A 128 -12.43 10.67 -4.80
N LEU A 129 -11.63 9.72 -4.31
CA LEU A 129 -11.53 8.39 -4.96
C LEU A 129 -12.83 7.59 -4.89
N MET A 130 -13.60 7.72 -3.81
CA MET A 130 -14.92 7.08 -3.68
C MET A 130 -15.93 7.60 -4.71
N ASN A 131 -15.85 8.89 -5.06
CA ASN A 131 -16.77 9.52 -6.00
C ASN A 131 -16.29 9.48 -7.46
N LYS A 132 -15.01 9.16 -7.70
CA LYS A 132 -14.51 8.97 -9.06
C LYS A 132 -15.02 7.66 -9.66
N PRO A 133 -15.34 7.64 -10.96
CA PRO A 133 -15.76 6.41 -11.62
C PRO A 133 -14.63 5.38 -11.60
N ALA A 134 -14.97 4.09 -11.51
CA ALA A 134 -14.00 3.02 -11.68
C ALA A 134 -13.19 3.18 -12.99
N SER A 135 -11.94 2.74 -12.97
CA SER A 135 -11.04 2.74 -14.14
C SER A 135 -11.56 1.89 -15.30
N GLY A 136 -12.44 0.94 -15.01
CA GLY A 136 -12.93 -0.06 -15.97
C GLY A 136 -12.02 -1.28 -16.12
N ALA A 137 -10.86 -1.31 -15.46
CA ALA A 137 -9.95 -2.45 -15.48
C ALA A 137 -10.35 -3.57 -14.50
N PHE A 138 -11.12 -3.23 -13.46
CA PHE A 138 -11.48 -4.12 -12.37
C PHE A 138 -12.99 -4.39 -12.35
N THR A 139 -13.41 -5.54 -12.90
CA THR A 139 -14.83 -5.94 -12.90
C THR A 139 -15.38 -5.97 -11.48
N ALA A 140 -16.63 -5.51 -11.32
CA ALA A 140 -17.39 -5.30 -10.07
C ALA A 140 -17.15 -3.96 -9.35
N SER A 141 -15.96 -3.38 -9.47
CA SER A 141 -15.67 -2.05 -8.93
C SER A 141 -16.62 -0.99 -9.50
N LYS A 142 -17.11 -0.08 -8.65
CA LYS A 142 -17.92 1.09 -9.07
C LYS A 142 -17.21 2.42 -8.90
N SER A 143 -16.04 2.45 -8.26
CA SER A 143 -15.27 3.67 -8.04
C SER A 143 -13.76 3.44 -8.12
N ARG A 144 -12.97 4.51 -8.19
CA ARG A 144 -11.50 4.38 -8.08
C ARG A 144 -11.08 3.82 -6.72
N TRP A 145 -11.85 4.09 -5.66
CA TRP A 145 -11.66 3.45 -4.35
C TRP A 145 -11.79 1.92 -4.43
N GLU A 146 -12.87 1.46 -5.06
CA GLU A 146 -13.14 0.01 -5.18
C GLU A 146 -12.19 -0.72 -6.15
N ASP A 147 -11.49 -0.01 -7.04
CA ASP A 147 -10.45 -0.62 -7.87
C ASP A 147 -9.30 -1.19 -7.02
N PHE A 148 -8.96 -0.52 -5.90
CA PHE A 148 -7.96 -1.03 -4.96
C PHE A 148 -8.48 -2.25 -4.18
N ALA A 149 -9.72 -2.18 -3.68
CA ALA A 149 -10.36 -3.33 -3.02
C ALA A 149 -10.43 -4.54 -3.97
N ARG A 150 -10.77 -4.32 -5.24
CA ARG A 150 -10.85 -5.40 -6.24
C ARG A 150 -9.47 -5.93 -6.62
N LEU A 151 -8.46 -5.08 -6.76
CA LEU A 151 -7.09 -5.52 -6.99
C LEU A 151 -6.63 -6.45 -5.86
N HIS A 152 -6.83 -6.04 -4.61
CA HIS A 152 -6.51 -6.85 -3.44
C HIS A 152 -7.26 -8.18 -3.42
N GLN A 153 -8.57 -8.18 -3.64
CA GLN A 153 -9.39 -9.39 -3.71
C GLN A 153 -8.88 -10.38 -4.77
N LEU A 154 -8.44 -9.90 -5.94
CA LEU A 154 -7.91 -10.75 -7.01
C LEU A 154 -6.53 -11.34 -6.68
N TYR A 155 -5.70 -10.63 -5.93
CA TYR A 155 -4.33 -11.01 -5.61
C TYR A 155 -4.16 -11.66 -4.24
N THR A 156 -5.20 -11.65 -3.39
CA THR A 156 -5.17 -12.13 -2.00
C THR A 156 -4.41 -13.45 -1.82
N PRO A 157 -4.69 -14.53 -2.59
CA PRO A 157 -3.95 -15.78 -2.44
C PRO A 157 -2.45 -15.66 -2.74
N ASN A 158 -2.05 -14.76 -3.64
CA ASN A 158 -0.65 -14.58 -4.02
C ASN A 158 0.13 -13.71 -3.02
N VAL A 159 -0.55 -12.95 -2.16
CA VAL A 159 0.07 -11.87 -1.37
C VAL A 159 -0.17 -12.00 0.14
N HIS A 160 -0.77 -13.10 0.60
CA HIS A 160 -0.94 -13.42 2.01
C HIS A 160 -0.45 -14.83 2.32
N GLN A 161 -0.09 -15.06 3.58
CA GLN A 161 0.40 -16.31 4.16
C GLN A 161 1.64 -16.83 3.42
N ASN A 162 2.43 -15.90 2.89
CA ASN A 162 3.61 -16.17 2.08
C ASN A 162 4.52 -14.94 2.03
N GLY A 163 5.78 -15.12 1.62
CA GLY A 163 6.82 -14.10 1.74
C GLY A 163 6.57 -12.81 0.93
N LYS A 164 5.57 -12.76 0.02
CA LYS A 164 5.23 -11.54 -0.72
C LYS A 164 4.39 -10.55 0.09
N PHE A 165 3.90 -10.92 1.27
CA PHE A 165 3.02 -10.09 2.09
C PHE A 165 3.53 -8.66 2.26
N LEU A 166 4.68 -8.46 2.90
CA LEU A 166 5.21 -7.11 3.15
C LEU A 166 5.58 -6.33 1.88
N PRO A 167 6.34 -6.86 0.89
CA PRO A 167 6.71 -6.09 -0.30
C PRO A 167 5.51 -5.73 -1.15
N TRP A 168 4.51 -6.62 -1.28
CA TRP A 168 3.31 -6.29 -2.04
C TRP A 168 2.51 -5.19 -1.34
N HIS A 169 2.29 -5.28 -0.03
CA HIS A 169 1.54 -4.26 0.72
C HIS A 169 2.26 -2.91 0.79
N ARG A 170 3.59 -2.88 0.94
CA ARG A 170 4.41 -1.66 0.82
C ARG A 170 4.17 -0.94 -0.52
N TYR A 171 4.21 -1.70 -1.62
CA TYR A 171 4.00 -1.10 -2.93
C TYR A 171 2.52 -0.75 -3.17
N PHE A 172 1.59 -1.48 -2.57
CA PHE A 172 0.15 -1.20 -2.64
C PHE A 172 -0.21 0.11 -1.93
N ILE A 173 0.26 0.34 -0.70
CA ILE A 173 0.03 1.60 0.02
C ILE A 173 0.71 2.77 -0.66
N TRP A 174 1.92 2.58 -1.21
CA TRP A 174 2.58 3.62 -1.97
C TRP A 174 1.79 3.92 -3.25
N THR A 175 1.33 2.90 -3.98
CA THR A 175 0.49 3.09 -5.17
C THR A 175 -0.79 3.88 -4.84
N PHE A 176 -1.43 3.56 -3.71
CA PHE A 176 -2.61 4.29 -3.25
C PHE A 176 -2.31 5.75 -2.91
N GLU A 177 -1.22 6.01 -2.16
CA GLU A 177 -0.74 7.37 -1.90
C GLU A 177 -0.60 8.14 -3.21
N GLN A 178 0.11 7.56 -4.18
CA GLN A 178 0.40 8.25 -5.43
C GLN A 178 -0.85 8.50 -6.27
N VAL A 179 -1.82 7.58 -6.28
CA VAL A 179 -3.13 7.80 -6.92
C VAL A 179 -3.92 8.91 -6.24
N LEU A 180 -3.84 9.07 -4.91
CA LEU A 180 -4.42 10.25 -4.24
C LEU A 180 -3.77 11.54 -4.71
N ARG A 181 -2.45 11.55 -4.90
CA ARG A 181 -1.71 12.73 -5.41
C ARG A 181 -2.13 13.05 -6.85
N ASP A 182 -2.04 12.07 -7.73
CA ASP A 182 -2.24 12.23 -9.17
C ASP A 182 -3.70 12.52 -9.54
N GLU A 183 -4.64 11.81 -8.92
CA GLU A 183 -6.05 11.88 -9.32
C GLU A 183 -6.88 12.82 -8.45
N CYS A 184 -6.49 13.02 -7.19
CA CYS A 184 -7.25 13.80 -6.21
C CYS A 184 -6.51 15.02 -5.67
N GLY A 185 -5.31 15.32 -6.16
CA GLY A 185 -4.54 16.51 -5.78
C GLY A 185 -4.06 16.50 -4.34
N PHE A 186 -3.89 15.32 -3.73
CA PHE A 186 -3.37 15.21 -2.37
C PHE A 186 -1.91 15.67 -2.31
N ASP A 187 -1.67 16.80 -1.66
CA ASP A 187 -0.40 17.54 -1.65
C ASP A 187 0.21 17.62 -0.23
N ARG A 188 -0.29 16.81 0.71
CA ARG A 188 0.22 16.71 2.07
C ARG A 188 1.19 15.55 2.25
N ALA A 189 1.85 15.54 3.41
CA ALA A 189 2.54 14.36 3.90
C ALA A 189 1.56 13.19 4.04
N PHE A 190 2.00 11.97 3.76
CA PHE A 190 1.17 10.78 4.01
C PHE A 190 1.16 10.45 5.52
N PHE A 191 0.34 9.50 5.93
CA PHE A 191 0.05 9.26 7.34
C PHE A 191 0.44 7.84 7.76
N TRP A 192 0.46 7.59 9.06
CA TRP A 192 0.37 6.27 9.67
C TRP A 192 -0.34 6.35 11.02
N PHE A 193 -0.75 5.22 11.59
CA PHE A 193 -1.45 5.16 12.87
C PHE A 193 -0.70 4.24 13.85
N ASP A 194 -0.33 4.74 15.03
CA ASP A 194 0.32 3.89 16.02
C ASP A 194 -0.70 3.03 16.78
N GLU A 195 -0.93 1.82 16.28
CA GLU A 195 -1.83 0.86 16.90
C GLU A 195 -1.40 0.48 18.33
N THR A 196 -0.11 0.55 18.65
CA THR A 196 0.37 0.20 19.98
C THR A 196 -0.04 1.21 21.05
N LYS A 197 -0.22 2.49 20.69
CA LYS A 197 -0.75 3.52 21.60
C LYS A 197 -2.19 3.27 21.99
N HIS A 198 -2.95 2.61 21.12
CA HIS A 198 -4.38 2.40 21.28
C HIS A 198 -4.76 0.93 21.48
N ALA A 199 -3.81 0.03 21.75
CA ALA A 199 -4.09 -1.39 21.89
C ALA A 199 -5.24 -1.66 22.89
N GLY A 200 -6.29 -2.32 22.42
CA GLY A 200 -7.52 -2.61 23.18
C GLY A 200 -8.51 -1.45 23.31
N ALA A 201 -8.18 -0.30 22.71
CA ALA A 201 -8.90 0.96 22.81
C ALA A 201 -8.87 1.75 21.48
N PHE A 202 -8.84 1.08 20.32
CA PHE A 202 -8.85 1.76 19.01
C PHE A 202 -9.99 2.78 18.90
N SER A 203 -11.19 2.43 19.38
CA SER A 203 -12.37 3.32 19.38
C SER A 203 -12.20 4.60 20.21
N ALA A 204 -11.19 4.68 21.07
CA ALA A 204 -10.88 5.89 21.84
C ALA A 204 -10.01 6.90 21.05
N SER A 205 -9.38 6.48 19.94
CA SER A 205 -8.70 7.41 19.04
C SER A 205 -9.70 8.31 18.34
N ASP A 206 -9.36 9.59 18.17
CA ASP A 206 -10.21 10.52 17.43
C ASP A 206 -10.35 10.16 15.95
N LEU A 207 -9.47 9.29 15.40
CA LEU A 207 -9.59 8.70 14.07
C LEU A 207 -10.97 8.05 13.85
N PHE A 208 -11.51 7.39 14.88
CA PHE A 208 -12.84 6.78 14.89
C PHE A 208 -13.94 7.72 15.40
N SER A 209 -13.86 9.00 15.04
CA SER A 209 -14.91 9.99 15.29
C SER A 209 -15.71 10.31 14.04
N SER A 210 -16.87 10.96 14.24
CA SER A 210 -17.72 11.48 13.15
C SER A 210 -17.06 12.59 12.32
N GLN A 211 -15.91 13.11 12.74
CA GLN A 211 -15.10 14.04 11.95
C GLN A 211 -14.25 13.33 10.89
N TYR A 212 -13.87 12.07 11.13
CA TYR A 212 -12.96 11.30 10.28
C TYR A 212 -13.59 9.98 9.83
N LEU A 213 -13.17 8.81 10.35
CA LEU A 213 -13.59 7.53 9.79
C LEU A 213 -15.04 7.13 10.15
N GLY A 214 -15.61 7.75 11.18
CA GLY A 214 -16.85 7.30 11.81
C GLY A 214 -16.59 6.33 12.97
N SER A 215 -17.60 6.15 13.81
CA SER A 215 -17.52 5.41 15.07
C SER A 215 -17.17 3.93 14.89
N LEU A 216 -16.34 3.39 15.78
CA LEU A 216 -16.05 1.95 15.93
C LEU A 216 -16.77 1.41 17.17
N GLY A 217 -17.38 0.22 17.09
CA GLY A 217 -18.14 -0.33 18.24
C GLY A 217 -19.58 0.19 18.38
N GLY A 218 -20.14 0.79 17.33
CA GLY A 218 -21.51 1.29 17.34
C GLY A 218 -22.56 0.16 17.38
N SER A 219 -23.80 0.49 17.76
CA SER A 219 -24.92 -0.46 17.78
C SER A 219 -25.46 -0.84 16.40
N SER A 220 -25.06 -0.11 15.36
CA SER A 220 -25.39 -0.38 13.96
C SER A 220 -24.31 -1.25 13.32
N HIS A 221 -24.73 -2.24 12.53
CA HIS A 221 -23.81 -3.03 11.72
C HIS A 221 -23.10 -2.18 10.64
N CYS A 222 -23.81 -1.21 10.05
CA CYS A 222 -23.28 -0.32 9.05
C CYS A 222 -22.73 0.97 9.69
N VAL A 223 -21.68 1.55 9.10
CA VAL A 223 -21.15 2.87 9.46
C VAL A 223 -22.16 3.97 9.11
N THR A 224 -22.58 4.75 10.12
CA THR A 224 -23.65 5.75 10.01
C THR A 224 -23.18 7.20 10.20
N ASP A 225 -21.92 7.43 10.53
CA ASP A 225 -21.31 8.74 10.74
C ASP A 225 -19.91 8.82 10.10
N GLY A 226 -19.24 9.97 10.21
CA GLY A 226 -17.93 10.17 9.61
C GLY A 226 -17.97 10.45 8.10
N ALA A 227 -16.77 10.49 7.52
CA ALA A 227 -16.56 10.69 6.08
C ALA A 227 -17.09 9.54 5.21
N PHE A 228 -17.35 8.37 5.82
CA PHE A 228 -17.75 7.14 5.13
C PHE A 228 -19.16 6.67 5.49
N ALA A 229 -19.94 7.54 6.15
CA ALA A 229 -21.35 7.29 6.46
C ALA A 229 -22.13 6.89 5.20
N GLY A 230 -22.82 5.74 5.26
CA GLY A 230 -23.65 5.27 4.16
C GLY A 230 -22.89 4.81 2.92
N LEU A 231 -21.57 4.61 2.99
CA LEU A 231 -20.80 4.03 1.91
C LEU A 231 -21.34 2.63 1.55
N THR A 232 -21.65 2.44 0.27
CA THR A 232 -21.98 1.13 -0.30
C THR A 232 -20.79 0.60 -1.08
N LEU A 233 -20.35 -0.60 -0.74
CA LEU A 233 -19.31 -1.36 -1.42
C LEU A 233 -19.97 -2.46 -2.26
N ASN A 234 -19.33 -2.81 -3.37
CA ASN A 234 -19.74 -3.79 -4.38
C ASN A 234 -18.72 -4.92 -4.53
N VAL A 235 -17.50 -4.71 -4.05
CA VAL A 235 -16.43 -5.71 -3.97
C VAL A 235 -16.53 -6.47 -2.65
N GLY A 236 -16.61 -7.79 -2.70
CA GLY A 236 -16.85 -8.65 -1.54
C GLY A 236 -18.34 -8.95 -1.29
N PRO A 237 -18.69 -9.66 -0.21
CA PRO A 237 -17.78 -10.29 0.75
C PRO A 237 -16.97 -11.46 0.19
N GLY A 238 -15.80 -11.71 0.78
CA GLY A 238 -14.84 -12.72 0.37
C GLY A 238 -14.49 -12.53 -1.09
N THR A 239 -14.90 -13.50 -1.90
CA THR A 239 -14.57 -13.59 -3.33
C THR A 239 -15.74 -13.14 -4.20
N GLY A 240 -16.89 -12.88 -3.57
CA GLY A 240 -18.12 -12.38 -4.17
C GLY A 240 -18.05 -10.90 -4.51
N ASN A 241 -19.13 -10.40 -5.11
CA ASN A 241 -19.27 -9.01 -5.53
C ASN A 241 -20.73 -8.56 -5.40
N THR A 242 -21.19 -8.51 -4.16
CA THR A 242 -22.57 -8.19 -3.80
C THR A 242 -22.58 -6.83 -3.10
N ALA A 243 -23.52 -5.96 -3.47
CA ALA A 243 -23.65 -4.66 -2.81
C ALA A 243 -23.92 -4.84 -1.30
N HIS A 244 -23.14 -4.17 -0.46
CA HIS A 244 -23.26 -4.16 1.00
C HIS A 244 -22.78 -2.82 1.57
N CYS A 245 -23.13 -2.51 2.81
CA CYS A 245 -22.65 -1.31 3.47
C CYS A 245 -21.22 -1.50 3.98
N LEU A 246 -20.48 -0.40 4.14
CA LEU A 246 -19.30 -0.41 5.00
C LEU A 246 -19.73 -0.79 6.43
N SER A 247 -19.22 -1.90 6.94
CA SER A 247 -19.54 -2.42 8.28
C SER A 247 -18.31 -2.48 9.18
N ARG A 248 -18.52 -2.25 10.47
CA ARG A 248 -17.52 -2.37 11.54
C ARG A 248 -18.16 -3.04 12.76
N HIS A 249 -17.36 -3.75 13.54
CA HIS A 249 -17.81 -4.34 14.80
C HIS A 249 -17.07 -3.73 15.99
N GLY A 250 -15.74 -3.70 15.96
CA GLY A 250 -14.92 -3.30 17.09
C GLY A 250 -14.81 -4.41 18.15
N ASP A 251 -13.63 -5.03 18.25
CA ASP A 251 -13.29 -5.99 19.29
C ASP A 251 -12.04 -5.51 20.06
N ALA A 252 -12.25 -5.11 21.30
CA ALA A 252 -11.18 -4.66 22.19
C ALA A 252 -10.22 -5.80 22.56
N SER A 253 -10.68 -7.05 22.57
CA SER A 253 -9.85 -8.21 22.90
C SER A 253 -8.83 -8.48 21.81
N ASP A 254 -9.26 -8.37 20.54
CA ASP A 254 -8.38 -8.53 19.39
C ASP A 254 -7.45 -7.34 19.25
N THR A 255 -7.96 -6.10 19.30
CA THR A 255 -7.09 -4.90 19.22
C THR A 255 -6.08 -4.82 20.37
N ALA A 256 -6.33 -5.45 21.52
CA ALA A 256 -5.36 -5.54 22.62
C ALA A 256 -4.10 -6.34 22.26
N GLN A 257 -4.16 -7.22 21.26
CA GLN A 257 -3.01 -7.97 20.76
C GLN A 257 -2.09 -7.11 19.86
N CYS A 258 -2.55 -5.95 19.38
CA CYS A 258 -1.74 -4.98 18.65
C CYS A 258 -0.82 -4.15 19.57
N ASN A 259 -0.34 -4.75 20.67
CA ASN A 259 0.45 -4.09 21.70
C ASN A 259 1.96 -4.10 21.41
N THR A 260 2.69 -3.21 22.08
CA THR A 260 4.14 -3.05 21.94
C THR A 260 4.92 -4.35 22.18
N ASN A 261 4.50 -5.21 23.12
CA ASN A 261 5.23 -6.44 23.41
C ASN A 261 5.18 -7.43 22.23
N TYR A 262 4.02 -7.57 21.59
CA TYR A 262 3.90 -8.44 20.42
C TYR A 262 4.68 -7.86 19.24
N VAL A 263 4.54 -6.57 18.96
CA VAL A 263 5.32 -5.88 17.92
C VAL A 263 6.82 -6.07 18.13
N ASN A 264 7.33 -5.82 19.33
CA ASN A 264 8.75 -5.99 19.66
C ASN A 264 9.21 -7.45 19.54
N SER A 265 8.35 -8.40 19.91
CA SER A 265 8.64 -9.82 19.69
C SER A 265 8.84 -10.13 18.21
N CYS A 266 7.98 -9.61 17.34
CA CYS A 266 8.16 -9.79 15.90
C CYS A 266 9.41 -9.07 15.37
N LEU A 267 9.62 -7.80 15.73
CA LEU A 267 10.80 -7.02 15.35
C LEU A 267 12.13 -7.69 15.75
N SER A 268 12.09 -8.49 16.82
CA SER A 268 13.28 -9.21 17.28
C SER A 268 13.70 -10.36 16.34
N ASN A 269 12.91 -10.80 15.37
CA ASN A 269 13.33 -11.89 14.47
C ASN A 269 14.49 -11.47 13.56
N ALA A 270 15.44 -12.38 13.30
CA ALA A 270 16.63 -12.08 12.49
C ALA A 270 16.37 -12.17 10.99
N ARG A 271 15.59 -13.18 10.55
CA ARG A 271 15.27 -13.43 9.14
C ARG A 271 13.97 -12.73 8.74
N TYR A 272 13.88 -12.35 7.46
CA TYR A 272 12.70 -11.69 6.92
C TYR A 272 11.47 -12.59 7.02
N ALA A 273 11.56 -13.85 6.60
CA ALA A 273 10.44 -14.79 6.60
C ALA A 273 9.85 -15.04 7.99
N ASP A 274 10.66 -14.94 9.05
CA ASP A 274 10.16 -15.10 10.42
C ASP A 274 9.52 -13.82 10.95
N PHE A 275 10.13 -12.66 10.68
CA PHE A 275 9.53 -11.36 10.98
C PHE A 275 8.18 -11.20 10.28
N GLU A 276 8.15 -11.43 8.97
CA GLU A 276 6.98 -11.35 8.10
C GLU A 276 5.86 -12.23 8.64
N ARG A 277 6.13 -13.52 8.84
CA ARG A 277 5.15 -14.47 9.36
C ARG A 277 4.65 -14.11 10.76
N CYS A 278 5.54 -13.69 11.66
CA CYS A 278 5.13 -13.24 13.01
C CYS A 278 4.19 -12.04 12.92
N PHE A 279 4.53 -11.07 12.08
CA PHE A 279 3.76 -9.85 11.96
C PHE A 279 2.40 -10.08 11.29
N GLU A 280 2.37 -10.84 10.19
CA GLU A 280 1.15 -11.16 9.43
C GLU A 280 0.11 -11.88 10.28
N LEU A 281 0.55 -12.92 11.02
CA LEU A 281 -0.33 -13.76 11.86
C LEU A 281 -0.61 -13.16 13.25
N GLY A 282 0.15 -12.14 13.62
CA GLY A 282 0.07 -11.45 14.90
C GLY A 282 -0.59 -10.08 14.76
N PRO A 283 0.14 -8.97 15.00
CA PRO A 283 -0.41 -7.63 14.97
C PRO A 283 -1.26 -7.30 13.73
N HIS A 284 -0.85 -7.73 12.53
CA HIS A 284 -1.65 -7.52 11.31
C HIS A 284 -3.02 -8.18 11.39
N GLY A 285 -3.06 -9.50 11.61
CA GLY A 285 -4.32 -10.24 11.71
C GLY A 285 -5.23 -9.71 12.82
N TYR A 286 -4.66 -9.35 13.97
CA TYR A 286 -5.42 -8.80 15.09
C TYR A 286 -5.97 -7.39 14.83
N GLY A 287 -5.23 -6.53 14.13
CA GLY A 287 -5.73 -5.22 13.72
C GLY A 287 -6.92 -5.34 12.78
N HIS A 288 -6.85 -6.24 11.80
CA HIS A 288 -7.96 -6.53 10.89
C HIS A 288 -9.22 -7.02 11.61
N ASN A 289 -9.09 -8.07 12.43
CA ASN A 289 -10.22 -8.67 13.15
C ASN A 289 -10.77 -7.75 14.24
N GLY A 290 -9.90 -6.96 14.87
CA GLY A 290 -10.27 -5.98 15.89
C GLY A 290 -11.16 -4.85 15.38
N ILE A 291 -11.07 -4.47 14.10
CA ILE A 291 -12.07 -3.59 13.47
C ILE A 291 -13.33 -4.39 13.10
N GLY A 292 -13.16 -5.60 12.57
CA GLY A 292 -14.26 -6.47 12.14
C GLY A 292 -14.93 -5.98 10.86
N GLY A 293 -16.09 -6.58 10.53
CA GLY A 293 -16.88 -6.20 9.34
C GLY A 293 -16.06 -6.30 8.05
N VAL A 294 -16.07 -5.23 7.24
CA VAL A 294 -15.30 -5.18 5.98
C VAL A 294 -13.80 -5.34 6.22
N MET A 295 -13.26 -4.84 7.34
CA MET A 295 -11.83 -4.94 7.63
C MET A 295 -11.39 -6.39 7.89
N ALA A 296 -12.25 -7.23 8.47
CA ALA A 296 -11.93 -8.63 8.72
C ALA A 296 -12.05 -9.54 7.48
N ASP A 297 -12.66 -9.05 6.41
CA ASP A 297 -12.71 -9.72 5.12
C ASP A 297 -11.33 -9.63 4.45
N VAL A 298 -10.52 -10.70 4.54
CA VAL A 298 -9.17 -10.76 3.96
C VAL A 298 -9.14 -10.28 2.52
N TYR A 299 -10.18 -10.59 1.74
CA TYR A 299 -10.20 -10.27 0.33
C TYR A 299 -10.53 -8.80 0.07
N ALA A 300 -11.59 -8.30 0.71
CA ALA A 300 -12.17 -6.99 0.41
C ALA A 300 -11.80 -5.89 1.43
N SER A 301 -10.91 -6.18 2.39
CA SER A 301 -10.51 -5.25 3.46
C SER A 301 -10.07 -3.85 3.02
N PRO A 302 -9.45 -3.60 1.85
CA PRO A 302 -9.15 -2.22 1.43
C PRO A 302 -10.39 -1.38 1.11
N GLY A 303 -11.57 -1.99 1.04
CA GLY A 303 -12.84 -1.27 1.01
C GLY A 303 -13.08 -0.44 2.26
N GLU A 304 -12.50 -0.83 3.40
CA GLU A 304 -12.51 -0.08 4.66
C GLU A 304 -11.34 0.93 4.73
N PRO A 305 -11.61 2.24 4.82
CA PRO A 305 -10.62 3.28 5.08
C PRO A 305 -9.53 3.02 6.12
N PHE A 306 -9.83 2.36 7.25
CA PHE A 306 -8.81 2.05 8.26
C PHE A 306 -7.71 1.11 7.72
N PHE A 307 -7.96 0.35 6.66
CA PHE A 307 -6.95 -0.47 5.98
C PHE A 307 -5.66 0.29 5.70
N TRP A 308 -5.77 1.52 5.21
CA TRP A 308 -4.60 2.32 4.83
C TRP A 308 -3.81 2.81 6.04
N PHE A 309 -4.47 2.98 7.19
CA PHE A 309 -3.83 3.33 8.47
C PHE A 309 -3.14 2.09 9.07
N HIS A 310 -3.83 0.95 9.02
CA HIS A 310 -3.29 -0.34 9.46
C HIS A 310 -2.06 -0.76 8.66
N HIS A 311 -2.11 -0.69 7.33
CA HIS A 311 -1.00 -1.13 6.49
C HIS A 311 0.18 -0.15 6.45
N THR A 312 -0.03 1.11 6.80
CA THR A 312 1.10 2.05 7.05
C THR A 312 1.78 1.76 8.40
N PHE A 313 1.05 1.26 9.40
CA PHE A 313 1.64 0.69 10.62
C PHE A 313 2.45 -0.59 10.35
N VAL A 314 1.90 -1.52 9.56
CA VAL A 314 2.59 -2.74 9.12
C VAL A 314 3.89 -2.40 8.36
N ASP A 315 3.82 -1.49 7.39
CA ASP A 315 4.99 -1.05 6.62
C ASP A 315 6.03 -0.33 7.49
N ARG A 316 5.59 0.50 8.45
CA ARG A 316 6.50 1.12 9.42
C ARG A 316 7.22 0.07 10.26
N ALA A 317 6.54 -0.97 10.72
CA ALA A 317 7.18 -2.04 11.48
C ALA A 317 8.25 -2.76 10.64
N TRP A 318 7.96 -3.07 9.37
CA TRP A 318 8.98 -3.63 8.47
C TRP A 318 10.15 -2.67 8.28
N ARG A 319 9.88 -1.38 8.13
CA ARG A 319 10.93 -0.38 8.04
C ARG A 319 11.81 -0.33 9.30
N ILE A 320 11.24 -0.38 10.49
CA ILE A 320 11.99 -0.45 11.76
C ILE A 320 12.86 -1.71 11.80
N TRP A 321 12.31 -2.84 11.36
CA TRP A 321 13.08 -4.08 11.25
C TRP A 321 14.27 -3.92 10.30
N GLU A 322 14.09 -3.36 9.10
CA GLU A 322 15.21 -3.15 8.16
C GLU A 322 16.31 -2.25 8.76
N LEU A 323 15.89 -1.20 9.47
CA LEU A 323 16.78 -0.21 10.08
C LEU A 323 17.71 -0.81 11.14
N ALA A 324 17.28 -1.88 11.80
CA ALA A 324 18.10 -2.59 12.79
C ALA A 324 19.35 -3.28 12.20
N ASP A 325 19.36 -3.59 10.90
CA ASP A 325 20.54 -4.10 10.18
C ASP A 325 20.49 -3.69 8.71
N THR A 326 20.77 -2.40 8.46
CA THR A 326 20.74 -1.83 7.11
C THR A 326 21.75 -2.44 6.14
N ALA A 327 22.85 -3.00 6.66
CA ALA A 327 23.90 -3.61 5.84
C ALA A 327 23.39 -4.87 5.13
N THR A 328 22.55 -5.65 5.81
CA THR A 328 22.02 -6.91 5.26
C THR A 328 20.60 -6.74 4.72
N ARG A 329 19.71 -6.11 5.50
CA ARG A 329 18.25 -6.18 5.30
C ARG A 329 17.73 -5.43 4.07
N TYR A 330 18.50 -4.50 3.51
CA TYR A 330 18.18 -3.87 2.22
C TYR A 330 18.57 -4.71 1.00
N SER A 331 19.33 -5.78 1.20
CA SER A 331 19.91 -6.59 0.11
C SER A 331 19.59 -8.08 0.22
N SER A 332 18.72 -8.46 1.16
CA SER A 332 18.33 -9.85 1.40
C SER A 332 16.83 -9.99 1.54
N ILE A 333 16.27 -11.05 0.97
CA ILE A 333 14.89 -11.49 1.16
C ILE A 333 14.88 -13.03 1.22
N ASP A 334 14.04 -13.62 2.04
CA ASP A 334 13.79 -15.07 2.08
C ASP A 334 12.28 -15.37 2.20
N GLY A 335 11.92 -16.64 2.40
CA GLY A 335 10.54 -17.11 2.33
C GLY A 335 10.14 -17.58 0.92
N THR A 336 8.89 -18.00 0.76
CA THR A 336 8.38 -18.56 -0.51
C THR A 336 7.10 -17.88 -0.96
N ASP A 337 6.82 -17.91 -2.26
CA ASP A 337 5.51 -17.57 -2.80
C ASP A 337 4.50 -18.69 -2.55
N ILE A 338 3.25 -18.48 -2.95
CA ILE A 338 2.17 -19.48 -2.83
C ILE A 338 2.45 -20.82 -3.52
N ASN A 339 3.34 -20.87 -4.52
CA ASN A 339 3.72 -22.12 -5.19
C ASN A 339 4.94 -22.79 -4.52
N GLY A 340 5.45 -22.24 -3.42
CA GLY A 340 6.64 -22.73 -2.73
C GLY A 340 7.96 -22.30 -3.39
N ASN A 341 7.95 -21.40 -4.37
CA ASN A 341 9.18 -20.89 -4.96
C ASN A 341 9.82 -19.89 -4.01
N ALA A 342 11.14 -19.99 -3.81
CA ALA A 342 11.88 -19.04 -2.99
C ALA A 342 11.75 -17.62 -3.56
N LEU A 343 11.54 -16.64 -2.68
CA LEU A 343 11.61 -15.24 -3.05
C LEU A 343 13.06 -14.85 -3.35
N THR A 344 13.21 -13.92 -4.29
CA THR A 344 14.48 -13.27 -4.59
C THR A 344 14.22 -11.78 -4.74
N LEU A 345 15.28 -10.96 -4.73
CA LEU A 345 15.14 -9.53 -5.01
C LEU A 345 14.55 -9.26 -6.42
N ASP A 346 14.68 -10.19 -7.35
CA ASP A 346 14.15 -10.05 -8.71
C ASP A 346 12.73 -10.61 -8.86
N THR A 347 12.11 -11.10 -7.76
CA THR A 347 10.69 -11.46 -7.74
C THR A 347 9.84 -10.23 -8.05
N VAL A 348 8.95 -10.37 -9.02
CA VAL A 348 8.06 -9.29 -9.49
C VAL A 348 6.84 -9.16 -8.58
N ILE A 349 6.52 -7.91 -8.26
CA ILE A 349 5.35 -7.43 -7.52
C ILE A 349 4.42 -6.75 -8.53
N TYR A 350 3.23 -7.32 -8.65
CA TYR A 350 2.23 -6.91 -9.64
C TYR A 350 1.21 -5.96 -9.02
N MET A 351 0.87 -4.90 -9.76
CA MET A 351 -0.10 -3.88 -9.32
C MET A 351 -1.32 -3.79 -10.24
N GLY A 352 -1.56 -4.86 -11.01
CA GLY A 352 -2.77 -5.03 -11.84
C GLY A 352 -3.00 -3.91 -12.86
N GLY A 353 -1.96 -3.19 -13.26
CA GLY A 353 -2.04 -2.05 -14.17
C GLY A 353 -2.50 -0.73 -13.54
N ILE A 354 -2.73 -0.66 -12.22
CA ILE A 354 -2.92 0.64 -11.54
C ILE A 354 -1.63 1.46 -11.62
N ARG A 355 -0.49 0.79 -11.43
CA ARG A 355 0.86 1.33 -11.63
C ARG A 355 1.78 0.26 -12.23
N PRO A 356 2.97 0.64 -12.76
CA PRO A 356 3.93 -0.32 -13.28
C PRO A 356 4.30 -1.39 -12.26
N ASP A 357 4.48 -2.62 -12.71
CA ASP A 357 5.01 -3.69 -11.88
C ASP A 357 6.49 -3.41 -11.55
N VAL A 358 6.93 -3.87 -10.38
CA VAL A 358 8.28 -3.64 -9.86
C VAL A 358 8.87 -4.93 -9.32
N THR A 359 10.18 -4.99 -9.16
CA THR A 359 10.87 -6.06 -8.43
C THR A 359 10.99 -5.71 -6.96
N ILE A 360 11.12 -6.71 -6.09
CA ILE A 360 11.40 -6.50 -4.65
C ILE A 360 12.64 -5.60 -4.48
N ARG A 361 13.68 -5.77 -5.30
CA ARG A 361 14.89 -4.94 -5.32
C ARG A 361 14.61 -3.44 -5.38
N GLN A 362 13.59 -3.03 -6.14
CA GLN A 362 13.25 -1.63 -6.32
C GLN A 362 12.54 -1.04 -5.10
N ILE A 363 11.85 -1.85 -4.30
CA ILE A 363 10.96 -1.39 -3.22
C ILE A 363 11.36 -1.86 -1.82
N ILE A 364 12.37 -2.71 -1.69
CA ILE A 364 12.84 -3.22 -0.40
C ILE A 364 13.44 -2.12 0.47
N ASN A 365 13.93 -1.03 -0.11
CA ASN A 365 14.35 0.13 0.66
C ASN A 365 13.47 1.32 0.30
N THR A 366 12.80 1.91 1.30
CA THR A 366 11.91 3.07 1.11
C THR A 366 12.64 4.34 0.67
N LEU A 367 13.97 4.32 0.72
CA LEU A 367 14.88 5.39 0.26
C LEU A 367 15.55 5.06 -1.09
N SER A 368 15.12 4.02 -1.79
CA SER A 368 15.57 3.71 -3.16
C SER A 368 14.90 4.64 -4.16
N GLY A 369 15.57 5.73 -4.54
CA GLY A 369 15.02 6.86 -5.31
C GLY A 369 14.50 6.52 -6.72
N ASP A 370 14.67 5.29 -7.20
CA ASP A 370 14.12 4.82 -8.47
C ASP A 370 12.65 4.36 -8.38
N ALA A 371 12.15 4.06 -7.17
CA ALA A 371 10.75 3.64 -6.98
C ALA A 371 10.09 4.25 -5.73
N LEU A 372 10.80 4.34 -4.61
CA LEU A 372 10.26 4.84 -3.34
C LEU A 372 11.14 5.97 -2.80
N CYS A 373 10.52 6.97 -2.16
CA CYS A 373 11.27 8.06 -1.53
C CYS A 373 10.50 8.60 -0.33
N TYR A 374 10.44 7.79 0.73
CA TYR A 374 9.76 8.16 1.98
C TYR A 374 10.37 7.52 3.24
N ARG A 375 10.03 8.11 4.38
CA ARG A 375 10.32 7.61 5.73
C ARG A 375 9.15 7.90 6.67
N TYR A 376 9.19 7.37 7.88
CA TYR A 376 8.21 7.65 8.93
C TYR A 376 8.79 8.67 9.93
N ASN A 377 7.94 9.44 10.61
CA ASN A 377 8.37 10.04 11.88
C ASN A 377 8.43 8.92 12.94
N TYR A 378 9.56 8.85 13.65
CA TYR A 378 9.84 7.77 14.61
C TYR A 378 9.54 8.19 16.03
#